data_AF-A0A086K1P7-F1
#
_entry.id   AF-A0A086K1P7-F1
#
_cell.length_a   1.000
_cell.length_b   1.000
_cell.length_c   1.000
_cell.angle_alpha   90.00
_cell.angle_beta   90.00
_cell.angle_gamma   90.00
#
_symmetry.space_group_name_H-M   'P 1'
#
loop_
_entity.id
_entity.type
_entity.pdbx_description
1 polymer ?
#
loop_
_entity_poly.entity_id
_entity_poly.type
_entity_poly.pdbx_seq_one_letter_code
_entity_poly.pdbx_strand_id
1 'polypeptide(L)'
;MSCVECTHPTCKHGIEAVGVLQCPQPDCKGILYLDVVSGPKWKLDCNACQYQVKLMEGAHKISVTPDECDTCGSALLNVVMNKVKPFKDGEVEKTGCFVCDAELNDMVESTFAKTFRARRSGRGRGRGRGRGRGRGRGRKIEDPRMTFDGF
;
A
#
# COMPACT_ATOMS: atom_id res chain seq x y z
N MET A 1 -8.67 6.97 -9.06
CA MET A 1 -8.19 7.96 -8.08
C MET A 1 -7.67 7.16 -6.91
N SER A 2 -6.39 7.32 -6.56
CA SER A 2 -5.85 6.74 -5.33
C SER A 2 -6.36 7.58 -4.14
N CYS A 3 -6.58 6.97 -2.97
CA CYS A 3 -7.09 7.72 -1.81
C CYS A 3 -6.14 8.84 -1.36
N VAL A 4 -4.86 8.71 -1.69
CA VAL A 4 -3.75 9.62 -1.35
C VAL A 4 -3.87 10.96 -2.07
N GLU A 5 -4.44 11.00 -3.27
CA GLU A 5 -4.63 12.23 -4.06
C GLU A 5 -5.90 13.00 -3.65
N CYS A 6 -6.60 12.56 -2.61
CA CYS A 6 -7.80 13.24 -2.15
C CYS A 6 -7.45 14.59 -1.52
N THR A 7 -8.01 15.67 -2.07
CA THR A 7 -7.84 17.05 -1.59
C THR A 7 -8.88 17.49 -0.56
N HIS A 8 -9.74 16.56 -0.10
CA HIS A 8 -10.77 16.90 0.88
C HIS A 8 -10.15 16.97 2.28
N PRO A 9 -10.25 18.11 3.00
CA PRO A 9 -9.52 18.35 4.25
C PRO A 9 -9.93 17.40 5.40
N THR A 10 -11.11 16.78 5.32
CA THR A 10 -11.57 15.80 6.31
C THR A 10 -11.35 14.34 5.90
N CYS A 11 -10.65 14.10 4.77
CA CYS A 11 -10.41 12.75 4.29
C CYS A 11 -9.37 12.03 5.15
N LYS A 12 -9.78 10.97 5.85
CA LYS A 12 -8.90 10.12 6.67
C LYS A 12 -7.83 9.38 5.87
N HIS A 13 -7.97 9.32 4.55
CA HIS A 13 -7.04 8.65 3.65
C HIS A 13 -6.24 9.62 2.79
N GLY A 14 -6.49 10.93 2.93
CA GLY A 14 -5.73 11.96 2.24
C GLY A 14 -4.29 11.99 2.72
N ILE A 15 -3.40 12.54 1.90
CA ILE A 15 -1.97 12.57 2.20
C ILE A 15 -1.64 13.35 3.48
N GLU A 16 -2.48 14.31 3.87
CA GLU A 16 -2.32 15.07 5.12
C GLU A 16 -2.55 14.22 6.36
N ALA A 17 -3.47 13.25 6.30
CA ALA A 17 -3.79 12.39 7.44
C ALA A 17 -2.87 11.17 7.57
N VAL A 18 -2.21 10.78 6.47
CA VAL A 18 -1.51 9.49 6.35
C VAL A 18 -0.04 9.66 5.92
N GLY A 19 0.38 10.89 5.62
CA GLY A 19 1.76 11.24 5.30
C GLY A 19 2.65 11.14 6.53
N VAL A 20 3.85 10.58 6.34
CA VAL A 20 4.78 10.28 7.45
C VAL A 20 6.07 11.09 7.31
N LEU A 21 6.70 11.04 6.14
CA LEU A 21 8.00 11.69 5.93
C LEU A 21 8.17 12.07 4.45
N GLN A 22 9.04 13.04 4.17
CA GLN A 22 9.52 13.27 2.81
C GLN A 22 10.34 12.08 2.31
N CYS A 23 10.26 11.78 1.01
CA CYS A 23 11.01 10.67 0.45
C CYS A 23 12.52 10.88 0.64
N PRO A 24 13.27 9.92 1.19
CA PRO A 24 14.72 10.06 1.39
C PRO A 24 15.53 9.91 0.08
N GLN A 25 14.86 9.71 -1.07
CA GLN A 25 15.55 9.56 -2.35
C GLN A 25 16.01 10.92 -2.91
N PRO A 26 17.27 11.04 -3.38
CA PRO A 26 17.87 12.32 -3.75
C PRO A 26 17.12 13.04 -4.90
N ASP A 27 16.50 12.27 -5.80
CA ASP A 27 15.77 12.80 -6.96
C ASP A 27 14.24 12.83 -6.74
N CYS A 28 13.75 12.64 -5.51
CA CYS A 28 12.32 12.54 -5.22
C CYS A 28 11.85 13.61 -4.23
N LYS A 29 10.82 14.37 -4.63
CA LYS A 29 10.11 15.34 -3.76
C LYS A 29 8.77 14.81 -3.25
N GLY A 30 8.60 13.49 -3.30
CA GLY A 30 7.37 12.83 -2.87
C GLY A 30 7.25 12.74 -1.36
N ILE A 31 6.06 12.42 -0.89
CA ILE A 31 5.77 12.10 0.50
C ILE A 31 5.58 10.60 0.61
N LEU A 32 6.20 10.02 1.64
CA LEU A 32 6.03 8.65 2.07
C LEU A 32 4.78 8.60 2.95
N TYR A 33 3.78 7.80 2.55
CA TYR A 33 2.50 7.67 3.24
C TYR A 33 2.24 6.22 3.64
N LEU A 34 1.47 6.01 4.71
CA LEU A 34 1.04 4.69 5.15
C LEU A 34 -0.09 4.12 4.26
N ASP A 35 0.06 2.91 3.75
CA ASP A 35 -1.03 2.23 3.07
C ASP A 35 -1.98 1.57 4.10
N VAL A 36 -3.09 2.27 4.39
CA VAL A 36 -4.09 1.85 5.40
C VAL A 36 -4.79 0.54 5.01
N VAL A 37 -4.77 0.15 3.73
CA VAL A 37 -5.45 -1.05 3.22
C VAL A 37 -4.56 -2.29 3.29
N SER A 38 -3.25 -2.12 3.46
CA SER A 38 -2.28 -3.22 3.38
C SER A 38 -2.16 -4.08 4.64
N GLY A 39 -2.98 -3.86 5.67
CA GLY A 39 -3.04 -4.76 6.83
C GLY A 39 -3.31 -6.21 6.39
N PRO A 40 -2.60 -7.23 6.92
CA PRO A 40 -1.63 -7.21 8.03
C PRO A 40 -0.16 -6.95 7.63
N LYS A 41 0.13 -6.77 6.33
CA LYS A 41 1.47 -6.49 5.79
C LYS A 41 1.62 -5.00 5.53
N TRP A 42 1.73 -4.25 6.61
CA TRP A 42 1.81 -2.80 6.57
C TRP A 42 3.03 -2.33 5.78
N LYS A 43 2.83 -1.29 4.98
CA LYS A 43 3.88 -0.69 4.17
C LYS A 43 3.65 0.81 4.03
N LEU A 44 4.73 1.55 3.92
CA LEU A 44 4.74 2.92 3.47
C LEU A 44 5.15 2.97 2.00
N ASP A 45 4.43 3.72 1.20
CA ASP A 45 4.71 3.90 -0.22
C ASP A 45 4.95 5.39 -0.52
N CYS A 46 5.86 5.68 -1.45
CA CYS A 46 6.03 7.03 -1.94
C CYS A 46 4.97 7.35 -3.02
N ASN A 47 4.39 8.55 -2.97
CA ASN A 47 3.46 9.00 -4.01
C ASN A 47 4.14 9.36 -5.35
N ALA A 48 5.46 9.58 -5.37
CA ALA A 48 6.19 10.05 -6.56
C ALA A 48 7.20 9.05 -7.12
N CYS A 49 7.82 8.19 -6.29
CA CYS A 49 8.78 7.18 -6.74
C CYS A 49 8.39 5.76 -6.30
N GLN A 50 9.24 4.78 -6.57
CA GLN A 50 9.01 3.37 -6.24
C GLN A 50 9.61 2.96 -4.89
N TYR A 51 9.93 3.93 -4.04
CA TYR A 51 10.44 3.67 -2.71
C TYR A 51 9.31 3.15 -1.81
N GLN A 52 9.55 2.02 -1.16
CA GLN A 52 8.60 1.32 -0.33
C GLN A 52 9.28 0.86 0.96
N VAL A 53 8.68 1.19 2.09
CA VAL A 53 9.15 0.75 3.40
C VAL A 53 8.18 -0.29 3.92
N LYS A 54 8.61 -1.53 4.11
CA LYS A 54 7.78 -2.52 4.79
C LYS A 54 7.90 -2.30 6.29
N LEU A 55 6.74 -2.23 6.93
CA LEU A 55 6.66 -2.12 8.38
C LEU A 55 6.53 -3.51 9.00
N MET A 56 6.79 -3.56 10.30
CA MET A 56 6.88 -4.75 11.15
C MET A 56 5.85 -5.84 10.83
N GLU A 57 6.32 -7.08 10.70
CA GLU A 57 5.45 -8.22 10.41
C GLU A 57 4.63 -8.63 11.64
N GLY A 58 3.31 -8.64 11.50
CA GLY A 58 2.39 -9.11 12.55
C GLY A 58 1.72 -8.01 13.38
N ALA A 59 1.91 -6.73 13.01
CA ALA A 59 1.12 -5.64 13.56
C ALA A 59 -0.36 -5.78 13.21
N HIS A 60 -1.23 -5.68 14.22
CA HIS A 60 -2.68 -5.73 14.06
C HIS A 60 -3.20 -4.44 13.40
N LYS A 61 -2.69 -3.30 13.86
CA LYS A 61 -3.09 -1.98 13.36
C LYS A 61 -1.91 -1.03 13.41
N ILE A 62 -1.72 -0.26 12.35
CA ILE A 62 -0.81 0.88 12.32
C ILE A 62 -1.59 2.12 11.94
N SER A 63 -1.34 3.22 12.65
CA SER A 63 -1.91 4.53 12.37
C SER A 63 -0.86 5.62 12.52
N VAL A 64 -0.98 6.66 11.71
CA VAL A 64 -0.15 7.87 11.82
C VAL A 64 -0.75 8.76 12.91
N THR A 65 0.08 9.27 13.80
CA THR A 65 -0.30 10.25 14.81
C THR A 65 0.04 11.67 14.34
N PRO A 66 -0.63 12.71 14.88
CA PRO A 66 -0.32 14.10 14.55
C PRO A 66 1.02 14.57 15.14
N ASP A 67 1.60 13.81 16.06
CA ASP A 67 2.86 14.13 16.69
C ASP A 67 4.03 13.86 15.75
N GLU A 68 5.00 14.77 15.72
CA GLU A 68 6.20 14.69 14.89
C GLU A 68 7.44 14.40 15.75
N CYS A 69 8.46 13.81 15.14
CA CYS A 69 9.72 13.51 15.80
C CYS A 69 10.65 14.73 15.78
N ASP A 70 11.17 15.13 16.95
CA ASP A 70 12.04 16.31 17.10
C ASP A 70 13.35 16.23 16.31
N THR A 71 13.83 15.03 15.99
CA THR A 71 15.15 14.83 15.36
C THR A 71 15.08 14.78 13.84
N CYS A 72 14.04 14.17 13.27
CA CYS A 72 13.92 13.95 11.82
C CYS A 72 12.66 14.57 11.18
N GLY A 73 11.73 15.11 11.97
CA GLY A 73 10.49 15.72 11.48
C GLY A 73 9.53 14.72 10.84
N SER A 74 9.68 13.42 11.09
CA SER A 74 8.70 12.42 10.64
C SER A 74 7.50 12.39 11.58
N ALA A 75 6.30 12.14 11.06
CA ALA A 75 5.16 11.79 11.90
C ALA A 75 5.42 10.48 12.65
N LEU A 76 5.00 10.42 13.91
CA LEU A 76 5.09 9.21 14.72
C LEU A 76 4.05 8.18 14.25
N LEU A 77 4.40 6.91 14.38
CA LEU A 77 3.52 5.79 14.08
C LEU A 77 3.07 5.15 15.38
N ASN A 78 1.75 5.08 15.57
CA ASN A 78 1.16 4.23 16.60
C ASN A 78 0.99 2.83 16.03
N VAL A 79 1.71 1.88 16.59
CA VAL A 79 1.65 0.48 16.19
C VAL A 79 1.08 -0.37 17.32
N VAL A 80 -0.03 -1.03 17.00
CA VAL A 80 -0.68 -2.01 17.84
C VAL A 80 -0.30 -3.40 17.33
N MET A 81 0.46 -4.14 18.13
CA MET A 81 0.86 -5.51 17.85
C MET A 81 -0.21 -6.51 18.31
N ASN A 82 -0.17 -7.72 17.76
CA ASN A 82 -1.04 -8.79 18.23
C ASN A 82 -0.55 -9.33 19.58
N LYS A 83 -1.48 -9.75 20.45
CA LYS A 83 -1.18 -10.39 21.74
C LYS A 83 -0.29 -11.65 21.62
N VAL A 84 -0.26 -12.26 20.44
CA VAL A 84 0.53 -13.46 20.13
C VAL A 84 2.01 -13.12 19.84
N LYS A 85 2.30 -11.91 19.38
CA LYS A 85 3.66 -11.42 19.06
C LYS A 85 3.81 -9.98 19.59
N PRO A 86 4.04 -9.78 20.89
CA PRO A 86 4.28 -8.46 21.46
C PRO A 86 5.63 -7.89 21.01
N PHE A 87 5.88 -6.62 21.35
CA PHE A 87 7.21 -6.02 21.22
C PHE A 87 8.24 -6.74 22.09
N LYS A 88 9.54 -6.48 21.87
CA LYS A 88 10.64 -7.07 22.67
C LYS A 88 10.45 -6.82 24.17
N ASP A 89 9.81 -5.70 24.54
CA ASP A 89 9.53 -5.29 25.92
C ASP A 89 8.25 -5.90 26.51
N GLY A 90 7.48 -6.67 25.73
CA GLY A 90 6.19 -7.24 26.14
C GLY A 90 5.00 -6.28 26.03
N GLU A 91 5.23 -5.04 25.60
CA GLU A 91 4.17 -4.06 25.33
C GLU A 91 3.39 -4.44 24.05
N VAL A 92 2.11 -4.09 24.03
CA VAL A 92 1.17 -4.38 22.92
C VAL A 92 1.01 -3.18 21.99
N GLU A 93 1.25 -1.98 22.51
CA GLU A 93 1.11 -0.72 21.78
C GLU A 93 2.37 0.11 22.00
N LYS A 94 2.96 0.60 20.91
CA LYS A 94 4.13 1.49 20.96
C LYS A 94 3.93 2.61 19.95
N THR A 95 4.15 3.83 20.39
CA THR A 95 4.14 5.01 19.54
C THR A 95 5.58 5.50 19.41
N GLY A 96 6.06 5.63 18.18
CA GLY A 96 7.45 5.96 17.95
C GLY A 96 7.77 6.31 16.51
N CYS A 97 8.99 6.81 16.31
CA CYS A 97 9.50 7.16 15.00
C CYS A 97 10.15 5.93 14.37
N PHE A 98 9.66 5.51 13.20
CA PHE A 98 10.24 4.34 12.51
C PHE A 98 11.69 4.54 12.05
N VAL A 99 12.19 5.79 12.01
CA VAL A 99 13.56 6.12 11.62
C VAL A 99 14.48 6.20 12.85
N CYS A 100 14.05 6.90 13.90
CA CYS A 100 14.90 7.23 15.05
C CYS A 100 14.81 6.24 16.20
N ASP A 101 13.69 5.53 16.38
CA ASP A 101 13.61 4.47 17.38
C ASP A 101 14.35 3.23 16.89
N ALA A 102 15.41 2.85 17.59
CA ALA A 102 16.24 1.69 17.24
C ALA A 102 15.41 0.40 17.12
N GLU A 103 14.45 0.19 18.01
CA GLU A 103 13.61 -1.00 17.98
C GLU A 103 12.66 -1.05 16.77
N LEU A 104 12.07 0.08 16.39
CA LEU A 104 11.20 0.14 15.23
C LEU A 104 12.02 0.02 13.95
N ASN A 105 13.18 0.67 13.91
CA ASN A 105 14.10 0.63 12.76
C ASN A 105 14.57 -0.81 12.47
N ASP A 106 14.92 -1.58 13.51
CA ASP A 106 15.31 -3.00 13.39
C ASP A 106 14.25 -3.87 12.69
N MET A 107 12.97 -3.51 12.81
CA MET A 107 11.84 -4.27 12.28
C MET A 107 11.32 -3.73 10.95
N VAL A 108 11.98 -2.73 10.38
CA VAL A 108 11.58 -2.04 9.17
C VAL A 108 12.53 -2.36 8.04
N GLU A 109 11.98 -2.75 6.88
CA GLU A 109 12.77 -3.02 5.68
C GLU A 109 12.49 -1.97 4.61
N SER A 110 13.51 -1.18 4.25
CA SER A 110 13.43 -0.35 3.05
C SER A 110 13.66 -1.20 1.80
N THR A 111 12.73 -1.11 0.85
CA THR A 111 12.82 -1.79 -0.44
C THR A 111 12.43 -0.82 -1.56
N PHE A 112 12.98 -1.04 -2.75
CA PHE A 112 12.38 -0.46 -3.94
C PHE A 112 11.39 -1.48 -4.49
N ALA A 113 10.17 -1.04 -4.78
CA ALA A 113 9.18 -1.88 -5.42
C ALA A 113 9.79 -2.44 -6.70
N LYS A 114 10.07 -3.76 -6.72
CA LYS A 114 10.66 -4.45 -7.88
C LYS A 114 9.76 -4.17 -9.07
N THR A 115 10.29 -3.46 -10.05
CA THR A 115 9.61 -3.13 -11.29
C THR A 115 9.33 -4.39 -12.09
N PHE A 116 8.19 -5.04 -11.85
CA PHE A 116 7.49 -5.82 -12.88
C PHE A 116 6.69 -4.91 -13.83
N ARG A 117 6.95 -3.59 -13.81
CA ARG A 117 6.62 -2.71 -14.92
C ARG A 117 7.79 -2.67 -15.90
N ALA A 118 8.20 -3.85 -16.36
CA ALA A 118 8.75 -3.96 -17.71
C ALA A 118 7.71 -3.30 -18.61
N ARG A 119 8.15 -2.23 -19.25
CA ARG A 119 7.37 -1.36 -20.12
C ARG A 119 6.36 -2.20 -20.89
N ARG A 120 5.10 -1.79 -20.79
CA ARG A 120 4.03 -2.08 -21.75
C ARG A 120 4.39 -1.43 -23.10
N SER A 121 5.59 -1.71 -23.60
CA SER A 121 6.05 -1.41 -24.94
C SER A 121 5.34 -2.43 -25.82
N GLY A 122 4.23 -1.99 -26.41
CA GLY A 122 3.58 -2.75 -27.45
C GLY A 122 4.58 -3.10 -28.55
N ARG A 123 4.76 -4.39 -28.79
CA ARG A 123 5.36 -4.90 -30.02
C ARG A 123 4.69 -6.22 -30.35
N GLY A 124 3.83 -6.19 -31.37
CA GLY A 124 3.46 -7.38 -32.13
C GLY A 124 2.05 -7.92 -31.94
N ARG A 125 1.01 -7.11 -32.14
CA ARG A 125 -0.18 -7.60 -32.84
C ARG A 125 0.22 -7.94 -34.29
N GLY A 126 0.84 -9.11 -34.45
CA GLY A 126 1.19 -9.70 -35.73
C GLY A 126 0.03 -10.53 -36.25
N ARG A 127 -0.39 -10.20 -37.46
CA ARG A 127 -1.59 -10.63 -38.17
C ARG A 127 -1.56 -12.12 -38.51
N GLY A 128 -2.75 -12.66 -38.73
CA GLY A 128 -3.02 -14.09 -38.84
C GLY A 128 -2.32 -14.82 -39.97
N ARG A 129 -2.32 -16.14 -39.83
CA ARG A 129 -2.55 -17.15 -40.88
C ARG A 129 -2.62 -18.51 -40.20
N GLY A 130 -3.83 -19.02 -40.01
CA GLY A 130 -4.07 -20.36 -39.48
C GLY A 130 -5.46 -20.81 -39.91
N ARG A 131 -5.59 -21.22 -41.17
CA ARG A 131 -6.77 -21.91 -41.69
C ARG A 131 -6.93 -23.21 -40.89
N GLY A 132 -8.04 -23.36 -40.18
CA GLY A 132 -8.38 -24.60 -39.47
C GLY A 132 -9.88 -24.71 -39.29
N ARG A 133 -10.53 -25.38 -40.25
CA ARG A 133 -11.92 -25.83 -40.16
C ARG A 133 -12.07 -26.75 -38.93
N GLY A 134 -13.06 -26.53 -38.09
CA GLY A 134 -13.34 -27.43 -36.97
C GLY A 134 -14.67 -27.12 -36.29
N ARG A 135 -15.68 -27.90 -36.61
CA ARG A 135 -17.03 -27.89 -36.04
C ARG A 135 -16.98 -28.20 -34.53
N GLY A 136 -17.75 -27.49 -33.71
CA GLY A 136 -17.93 -27.83 -32.30
C GLY A 136 -19.09 -27.07 -31.66
N ARG A 137 -20.17 -27.79 -31.38
CA ARG A 137 -21.43 -27.31 -30.79
C ARG A 137 -21.25 -26.92 -29.31
N GLY A 138 -21.99 -25.90 -28.87
CA GLY A 138 -22.62 -25.90 -27.54
C GLY A 138 -22.11 -24.89 -26.50
N ARG A 139 -22.81 -23.75 -26.38
CA ARG A 139 -23.57 -23.36 -25.17
C ARG A 139 -24.22 -21.99 -25.44
N LYS A 140 -25.56 -21.92 -25.29
CA LYS A 140 -26.26 -20.65 -25.23
C LYS A 140 -25.88 -19.98 -23.90
N ILE A 141 -25.41 -18.75 -23.99
CA ILE A 141 -25.31 -17.82 -22.86
C ILE A 141 -26.70 -17.19 -22.77
N GLU A 142 -27.50 -17.60 -21.79
CA GLU A 142 -28.68 -16.87 -21.38
C GLU A 142 -28.36 -16.26 -20.03
N ASP A 143 -28.19 -14.93 -19.99
CA ASP A 143 -28.16 -14.16 -18.76
C ASP A 143 -29.60 -14.15 -18.19
N PRO A 144 -29.85 -14.66 -16.97
CA PRO A 144 -31.13 -14.44 -16.33
C PRO A 144 -31.30 -12.94 -16.07
N ARG A 145 -32.22 -12.34 -16.82
CA ARG A 145 -32.70 -10.97 -16.62
C ARG A 145 -33.31 -10.88 -15.22
N MET A 146 -32.60 -10.26 -14.29
CA MET A 146 -33.11 -9.94 -12.95
C MET A 146 -34.25 -8.92 -13.09
N THR A 147 -35.50 -9.33 -12.84
CA THR A 147 -36.64 -8.43 -12.59
C THR A 147 -36.95 -8.44 -11.10
N PHE A 148 -36.97 -7.25 -10.49
CA PHE A 148 -37.24 -7.00 -9.07
C PHE A 148 -38.75 -7.08 -8.74
N ASP A 149 -39.47 -8.04 -9.30
CA ASP A 149 -40.88 -8.27 -8.98
C ASP A 149 -40.99 -9.32 -7.87
N GLY A 150 -40.62 -8.94 -6.64
CA GLY A 150 -40.78 -9.82 -5.48
C GLY A 150 -40.05 -9.40 -4.20
N PHE A 151 -40.49 -8.28 -3.60
CA PHE A 151 -40.17 -7.70 -2.27
C PHE A 151 -38.98 -6.75 -2.15
#